data_AF-A0A8S3K1Y9-F1
#
_entry.id   AF-A0A8S3K1Y9-F1
#
_cell.length_a   1.000
_cell.length_b   1.000
_cell.length_c   1.000
_cell.angle_alpha   90.00
_cell.angle_beta   90.00
_cell.angle_gamma   90.00
#
_symmetry.space_group_name_H-M   'P 1'
#
loop_
_entity.id
_entity.type
_entity.pdbx_description
1 polymer ?
#
loop_
_entity_poly.entity_id
_entity_poly.type
_entity_poly.pdbx_seq_one_letter_code
_entity_poly.pdbx_strand_id
1 'polypeptide(L)'
;MGEKATTSDVVNGLINALGNTWPDVRESAWKALRKMSKKVTTEDIMNTIITALENDNSFIRCNAYQALGKISEKEPTYDVTSRMLTALADKDPYVRSKVCEVIGEMDKKVAINEVINGLVTALGDQNALVRLKASEALGKMGEQAATNEVITGLLATLEQEDWNVKCAACAALGKMG
;
A
#
# COMPACT_ATOMS: atom_id res chain seq x y z
N MET A 1 6.34 29.89 -27.15
CA MET A 1 6.05 28.51 -27.62
C MET A 1 6.13 27.62 -26.38
N GLY A 2 5.03 27.02 -25.94
CA GLY A 2 5.02 26.20 -24.73
C GLY A 2 5.72 24.87 -24.99
N GLU A 3 6.69 24.51 -24.14
CA GLU A 3 7.27 23.17 -24.14
C GLU A 3 6.16 22.14 -23.96
N LYS A 4 6.14 21.11 -24.81
CA LYS A 4 5.27 19.97 -24.61
C LYS A 4 5.74 19.24 -23.36
N ALA A 5 4.84 19.03 -22.40
CA ALA A 5 5.14 18.26 -21.20
C ALA A 5 5.72 16.89 -21.56
N THR A 6 6.79 16.47 -20.88
CA THR A 6 7.40 15.15 -21.08
C THR A 6 6.49 14.06 -20.50
N THR A 7 6.69 12.80 -20.92
CA THR A 7 5.96 11.66 -20.35
C THR A 7 6.12 11.58 -18.83
N SER A 8 7.33 11.83 -18.32
CA SER A 8 7.62 11.84 -16.89
C SER A 8 6.91 12.98 -16.15
N ASP A 9 6.83 14.18 -16.74
CA ASP A 9 6.08 15.31 -16.13
C ASP A 9 4.60 14.98 -15.99
N VAL A 10 4.02 14.35 -17.02
CA VAL A 10 2.62 13.92 -16.99
C VAL A 10 2.41 12.83 -15.94
N VAL A 11 3.29 11.82 -15.88
CA VAL A 11 3.19 10.74 -14.89
C VAL A 11 3.35 11.28 -13.47
N ASN A 12 4.29 12.18 -13.21
CA ASN A 12 4.45 12.82 -11.90
C ASN A 12 3.23 13.65 -11.49
N GLY A 13 2.66 14.42 -12.41
CA GLY A 13 1.40 15.14 -12.17
C GLY A 13 0.26 14.20 -11.79
N LEU A 14 0.16 13.06 -12.47
CA LEU A 14 -0.84 12.03 -12.17
C LEU A 14 -0.59 11.31 -10.84
N ILE A 15 0.67 10.99 -10.50
CA ILE A 15 1.04 10.44 -9.18
C ILE A 15 0.59 11.41 -8.09
N ASN A 16 0.89 12.70 -8.21
CA ASN A 16 0.46 13.70 -7.23
C ASN A 16 -1.07 13.77 -7.12
N ALA A 17 -1.79 13.66 -8.23
CA ALA A 17 -3.25 13.66 -8.23
C ALA A 17 -3.88 12.42 -7.57
N LEU A 18 -3.14 11.31 -7.41
CA LEU A 18 -3.61 10.16 -6.61
C LEU A 18 -3.75 10.49 -5.12
N GLY A 19 -3.07 11.53 -4.62
CA GLY A 19 -3.21 12.01 -3.24
C GLY A 19 -4.27 13.09 -3.05
N ASN A 20 -5.04 13.42 -4.09
CA ASN A 20 -6.02 14.52 -4.02
C ASN A 20 -7.13 14.21 -3.01
N THR A 21 -7.66 15.24 -2.34
CA THR A 21 -8.74 15.10 -1.36
C THR A 21 -10.04 14.59 -2.00
N TRP A 22 -10.32 14.93 -3.25
CA TRP A 22 -11.51 14.49 -3.97
C TRP A 22 -11.35 13.10 -4.60
N PRO A 23 -12.22 12.13 -4.24
CA PRO A 23 -12.16 10.77 -4.79
C PRO A 23 -12.19 10.72 -6.32
N ASP A 24 -13.01 11.57 -6.95
CA ASP A 24 -13.15 11.62 -8.40
C ASP A 24 -11.85 12.04 -9.09
N VAL A 25 -11.08 12.93 -8.47
CA VAL A 25 -9.78 13.36 -9.00
C VAL A 25 -8.77 12.22 -8.90
N ARG A 26 -8.72 11.51 -7.77
CA ARG A 26 -7.87 10.33 -7.60
C ARG A 26 -8.22 9.24 -8.62
N GLU A 27 -9.51 8.96 -8.79
CA GLU A 27 -9.98 7.96 -9.75
C GLU A 27 -9.66 8.36 -11.19
N SER A 28 -9.82 9.65 -11.52
CA SER A 28 -9.47 10.17 -12.85
C SER A 28 -7.97 10.09 -13.12
N ALA A 29 -7.14 10.44 -12.14
CA ALA A 29 -5.69 10.31 -12.22
C ALA A 29 -5.27 8.85 -12.44
N TRP A 30 -5.89 7.93 -11.71
CA TRP A 30 -5.67 6.50 -11.89
C TRP A 30 -6.09 6.00 -13.28
N LYS A 31 -7.29 6.37 -13.74
CA LYS A 31 -7.78 6.02 -15.08
C LYS A 31 -6.83 6.52 -16.17
N ALA A 32 -6.25 7.71 -15.99
CA ALA A 32 -5.26 8.25 -16.91
C ALA A 32 -3.96 7.43 -16.90
N LEU A 33 -3.38 7.13 -15.72
CA LEU A 33 -2.19 6.29 -15.59
C LEU A 33 -2.39 4.91 -16.25
N ARG A 34 -3.52 4.25 -15.97
CA ARG A 34 -3.87 2.94 -16.55
C ARG A 34 -4.04 2.99 -18.07
N LYS A 35 -4.54 4.11 -18.60
CA LYS A 35 -4.67 4.29 -20.05
C LYS A 35 -3.31 4.56 -20.69
N MET A 36 -2.43 5.25 -19.99
CA MET A 36 -1.05 5.50 -20.44
C MET A 36 -0.20 4.24 -20.44
N SER A 37 -0.34 3.35 -19.45
CA SER A 37 0.41 2.08 -19.41
C SER A 37 0.08 1.10 -20.55
N LYS A 38 -1.01 1.35 -21.29
CA LYS A 38 -1.35 0.62 -22.53
C LYS A 38 -0.69 1.20 -23.79
N LYS A 39 -0.09 2.39 -23.71
CA LYS A 39 0.39 3.18 -24.86
C LYS A 39 1.86 3.58 -24.75
N VAL A 40 2.33 3.83 -23.54
CA VAL A 40 3.73 4.10 -23.18
C VAL A 40 4.33 2.78 -22.72
N THR A 41 5.63 2.57 -22.90
CA THR A 41 6.31 1.40 -22.36
C THR A 41 6.09 1.35 -20.85
N THR A 42 5.71 0.17 -20.35
CA THR A 42 5.53 -0.05 -18.91
C THR A 42 6.77 0.38 -18.12
N GLU A 43 7.94 0.31 -18.74
CA GLU A 43 9.24 0.70 -18.19
C GLU A 43 9.35 2.18 -17.80
N ASP A 44 8.92 3.13 -18.65
CA ASP A 44 9.04 4.57 -18.34
C ASP A 44 8.13 4.99 -17.18
N ILE A 45 6.93 4.42 -17.12
CA ILE A 45 5.98 4.64 -16.03
C ILE A 45 6.52 4.04 -14.74
N MET A 46 7.04 2.79 -14.80
CA MET A 46 7.62 2.12 -13.64
C MET A 46 8.85 2.87 -13.12
N ASN A 47 9.74 3.35 -13.99
CA ASN A 47 10.91 4.14 -13.58
C ASN A 47 10.48 5.43 -12.88
N THR A 48 9.48 6.13 -13.41
CA THR A 48 8.96 7.35 -12.78
C THR A 48 8.35 7.06 -11.40
N ILE A 49 7.60 5.96 -11.26
CA ILE A 49 7.07 5.54 -9.95
C ILE A 49 8.19 5.20 -8.99
N ILE A 50 9.20 4.43 -9.42
CA ILE A 50 10.35 4.04 -8.60
C ILE A 50 11.08 5.29 -8.08
N THR A 51 11.33 6.29 -8.93
CA THR A 51 11.91 7.57 -8.48
C THR A 51 11.03 8.27 -7.44
N ALA A 52 9.70 8.23 -7.60
CA ALA A 52 8.77 8.82 -6.64
C ALA A 52 8.72 8.06 -5.30
N LEU A 53 9.03 6.75 -5.27
CA LEU A 53 9.16 5.98 -4.02
C LEU A 53 10.34 6.44 -3.15
N GLU A 54 11.38 7.01 -3.75
CA GLU A 54 12.57 7.50 -3.05
C GLU A 54 12.49 8.99 -2.68
N ASN A 55 11.35 9.64 -2.95
CA ASN A 55 11.19 11.08 -2.71
C ASN A 55 11.25 11.42 -1.21
N ASP A 56 11.88 12.54 -0.85
CA ASP A 56 11.93 13.00 0.55
C ASP A 56 10.55 13.31 1.14
N ASN A 57 9.61 13.76 0.30
CA ASN A 57 8.24 14.05 0.69
C ASN A 57 7.43 12.75 0.84
N SER A 58 6.98 12.47 2.06
CA SER A 58 6.19 11.28 2.38
C SER A 58 4.85 11.23 1.64
N PHE A 59 4.24 12.37 1.32
CA PHE A 59 3.02 12.40 0.51
C PHE A 59 3.27 11.87 -0.91
N ILE A 60 4.42 12.20 -1.50
CA ILE A 60 4.80 11.70 -2.83
C ILE A 60 5.06 10.19 -2.76
N ARG A 61 5.78 9.73 -1.73
CA ARG A 61 6.00 8.29 -1.52
C ARG A 61 4.68 7.53 -1.36
N CYS A 62 3.76 8.02 -0.52
CA CYS A 62 2.42 7.43 -0.35
C CYS A 62 1.67 7.28 -1.67
N ASN A 63 1.66 8.34 -2.48
CA ASN A 63 0.99 8.32 -3.78
C ASN A 63 1.67 7.36 -4.77
N ALA A 64 2.99 7.26 -4.72
CA ALA A 64 3.75 6.33 -5.53
C ALA A 64 3.46 4.87 -5.16
N TYR A 65 3.37 4.52 -3.86
CA TYR A 65 2.92 3.19 -3.43
C TYR A 65 1.48 2.89 -3.85
N GLN A 66 0.60 3.88 -3.79
CA GLN A 66 -0.78 3.74 -4.28
C GLN A 66 -0.81 3.42 -5.79
N ALA A 67 0.00 4.14 -6.58
CA ALA A 67 0.14 3.90 -8.02
C ALA A 67 0.69 2.49 -8.28
N LEU A 68 1.77 2.12 -7.59
CA LEU A 68 2.46 0.84 -7.74
C LEU A 68 1.50 -0.33 -7.46
N GLY A 69 0.79 -0.29 -6.34
CA GLY A 69 -0.16 -1.34 -5.97
C GLY A 69 -1.32 -1.48 -6.96
N LYS A 70 -1.83 -0.37 -7.51
CA LYS A 70 -2.90 -0.42 -8.51
C LYS A 70 -2.42 -0.94 -9.87
N ILE A 71 -1.18 -0.66 -10.26
CA ILE A 71 -0.59 -1.19 -11.51
C ILE A 71 -0.34 -2.70 -11.38
N SER A 72 0.06 -3.14 -10.19
CA SER A 72 0.47 -4.51 -9.90
C SER A 72 -0.61 -5.35 -9.22
N GLU A 73 -1.84 -4.85 -9.12
CA GLU A 73 -2.94 -5.46 -8.34
C GLU A 73 -3.22 -6.91 -8.73
N LYS A 74 -3.19 -7.22 -10.03
CA LYS A 74 -3.55 -8.55 -10.57
C LYS A 74 -2.36 -9.50 -10.71
N GLU A 75 -1.17 -8.95 -10.90
CA GLU A 75 0.07 -9.68 -11.14
C GLU A 75 1.23 -8.94 -10.45
N PRO A 76 1.33 -9.06 -9.11
CA PRO A 76 2.45 -8.49 -8.38
C PRO A 76 3.74 -9.18 -8.79
N THR A 77 4.74 -8.39 -9.21
CA THR A 77 6.08 -8.89 -9.47
C THR A 77 6.88 -8.95 -8.17
N TYR A 78 7.93 -9.77 -8.16
CA TYR A 78 8.83 -9.85 -7.00
C TYR A 78 9.42 -8.49 -6.60
N ASP A 79 9.79 -7.64 -7.58
CA ASP A 79 10.31 -6.29 -7.33
C ASP A 79 9.29 -5.37 -6.66
N VAL A 80 8.01 -5.49 -7.01
CA VAL A 80 6.94 -4.71 -6.37
C VAL A 80 6.77 -5.14 -4.92
N THR A 81 6.72 -6.45 -4.67
CA THR A 81 6.57 -6.99 -3.33
C THR A 81 7.76 -6.63 -2.43
N SER A 82 9.00 -6.73 -2.93
CA SER A 82 10.20 -6.37 -2.17
C SER A 82 10.20 -4.88 -1.78
N ARG A 83 9.76 -4.00 -2.68
CA ARG A 83 9.63 -2.56 -2.41
C ARG A 83 8.57 -2.25 -1.37
N MET A 84 7.43 -2.94 -1.39
CA MET A 84 6.41 -2.81 -0.35
C MET A 84 6.93 -3.30 1.00
N LEU A 85 7.66 -4.42 1.04
CA LEU A 85 8.28 -4.92 2.26
C LEU A 85 9.26 -3.92 2.88
N THR A 86 10.12 -3.29 2.07
CA THR A 86 11.01 -2.22 2.57
C THR A 86 10.21 -1.05 3.14
N ALA A 87 9.10 -0.68 2.50
CA ALA A 87 8.28 0.45 2.87
C ALA A 87 7.48 0.24 4.18
N LEU A 88 7.26 -1.01 4.59
CA LEU A 88 6.73 -1.32 5.91
C LEU A 88 7.66 -0.87 7.04
N ALA A 89 8.91 -0.53 6.74
CA ALA A 89 9.88 0.06 7.67
C ALA A 89 10.20 1.53 7.35
N ASP A 90 9.40 2.22 6.53
CA ASP A 90 9.62 3.65 6.22
C ASP A 90 9.64 4.50 7.50
N LYS A 91 10.47 5.54 7.52
CA LYS A 91 10.58 6.49 8.63
C LYS A 91 9.25 7.17 8.97
N ASP A 92 8.40 7.40 7.97
CA ASP A 92 7.14 8.09 8.10
C ASP A 92 5.98 7.09 8.33
N PRO A 93 5.21 7.21 9.43
CA PRO A 93 4.10 6.31 9.73
C PRO A 93 2.96 6.38 8.71
N TYR A 94 2.78 7.51 8.00
CA TYR A 94 1.79 7.61 6.94
C TYR A 94 2.18 6.75 5.73
N VAL A 95 3.47 6.63 5.42
CA VAL A 95 3.95 5.73 4.37
C VAL A 95 3.75 4.28 4.80
N ARG A 96 4.17 3.91 6.01
CA ARG A 96 3.99 2.53 6.52
C ARG A 96 2.52 2.10 6.52
N SER A 97 1.62 2.97 6.99
CA SER A 97 0.17 2.69 7.01
C SER A 97 -0.43 2.62 5.61
N LYS A 98 -0.01 3.50 4.69
CA LYS A 98 -0.43 3.45 3.28
C LYS A 98 0.02 2.15 2.61
N VAL A 99 1.22 1.66 2.91
CA VAL A 99 1.71 0.39 2.36
C VAL A 99 0.88 -0.78 2.89
N CYS A 100 0.57 -0.81 4.18
CA CYS A 100 -0.35 -1.82 4.74
C CYS A 100 -1.71 -1.80 4.02
N GLU A 101 -2.29 -0.60 3.83
CA GLU A 101 -3.54 -0.41 3.12
C GLU A 101 -3.48 -0.97 1.69
N VAL A 102 -2.43 -0.61 0.94
CA VAL A 102 -2.21 -1.04 -0.44
C VAL A 102 -2.07 -2.56 -0.51
N ILE A 103 -1.25 -3.17 0.36
CA ILE A 103 -1.08 -4.63 0.44
C ILE A 103 -2.43 -5.31 0.68
N GLY A 104 -3.25 -4.77 1.59
CA GLY A 104 -4.58 -5.32 1.86
C GLY A 104 -5.57 -5.17 0.70
N GLU A 105 -5.38 -4.20 -0.20
CA GLU A 105 -6.21 -4.01 -1.40
C GLU A 105 -5.78 -4.86 -2.60
N MET A 106 -4.58 -5.43 -2.57
CA MET A 106 -4.08 -6.26 -3.66
C MET A 106 -4.73 -7.64 -3.65
N ASP A 107 -4.63 -8.36 -4.77
CA ASP A 107 -5.12 -9.73 -4.87
C ASP A 107 -4.48 -10.64 -3.82
N LYS A 108 -5.25 -11.63 -3.36
CA LYS A 108 -4.86 -12.66 -2.39
C LYS A 108 -3.52 -13.34 -2.70
N LYS A 109 -3.08 -13.36 -3.96
CA LYS A 109 -1.74 -13.82 -4.37
C LYS A 109 -0.58 -13.10 -3.65
N VAL A 110 -0.78 -11.90 -3.09
CA VAL A 110 0.24 -11.17 -2.33
C VAL A 110 0.45 -11.73 -0.90
N ALA A 111 -0.43 -12.62 -0.43
CA ALA A 111 -0.34 -13.24 0.90
C ALA A 111 0.76 -14.34 0.94
N ILE A 112 1.99 -13.96 0.63
CA ILE A 112 3.19 -14.77 0.83
C ILE A 112 3.76 -14.53 2.24
N ASN A 113 4.55 -15.48 2.73
CA ASN A 113 5.05 -15.47 4.12
C ASN A 113 5.80 -14.17 4.47
N GLU A 114 6.60 -13.63 3.55
CA GLU A 114 7.37 -12.40 3.78
C GLU A 114 6.44 -11.20 4.02
N VAL A 115 5.36 -11.10 3.23
CA VAL A 115 4.36 -10.02 3.36
C VAL A 115 3.59 -10.17 4.66
N ILE A 116 3.18 -11.40 4.99
CA ILE A 116 2.48 -11.69 6.24
C ILE A 116 3.38 -11.31 7.44
N ASN A 117 4.65 -11.71 7.44
CA ASN A 117 5.60 -11.38 8.51
C ASN A 117 5.85 -9.87 8.63
N GLY A 118 5.92 -9.16 7.50
CA GLY A 118 5.98 -7.71 7.47
C GLY A 118 4.76 -7.08 8.15
N LEU A 119 3.55 -7.54 7.82
CA LEU A 119 2.32 -7.06 8.43
C LEU A 119 2.21 -7.41 9.93
N VAL A 120 2.68 -8.60 10.35
CA VAL A 120 2.76 -8.98 11.77
C VAL A 120 3.66 -8.03 12.54
N THR A 121 4.80 -7.63 11.96
CA THR A 121 5.67 -6.62 12.55
C THR A 121 4.94 -5.28 12.71
N ALA A 122 4.15 -4.89 11.70
CA ALA A 122 3.37 -3.65 11.71
C ALA A 122 2.20 -3.65 12.72
N LEU A 123 1.73 -4.81 13.19
CA LEU A 123 0.80 -4.88 14.34
C LEU A 123 1.41 -4.34 15.64
N GLY A 124 2.74 -4.41 15.76
CA GLY A 124 3.50 -3.86 16.89
C GLY A 124 3.98 -2.42 16.70
N ASP A 125 3.57 -1.73 15.62
CA ASP A 125 4.06 -0.38 15.32
C ASP A 125 3.68 0.64 16.41
N GLN A 126 4.53 1.64 16.65
CA GLN A 126 4.26 2.70 17.62
C GLN A 126 3.05 3.56 17.25
N ASN A 127 2.77 3.70 15.95
CA ASN A 127 1.68 4.51 15.43
C ASN A 127 0.39 3.68 15.28
N ALA A 128 -0.70 4.14 15.91
CA ALA A 128 -1.99 3.44 15.89
C ALA A 128 -2.59 3.26 14.50
N LEU A 129 -2.37 4.20 13.58
CA LEU A 129 -2.86 4.09 12.20
C LEU A 129 -2.16 2.96 11.45
N VAL A 130 -0.87 2.75 11.69
CA VAL A 130 -0.12 1.63 11.09
C VAL A 130 -0.68 0.30 11.59
N ARG A 131 -0.86 0.17 12.92
CA ARG A 131 -1.44 -1.04 13.52
C ARG A 131 -2.84 -1.33 12.97
N LEU A 132 -3.69 -0.31 12.90
CA LEU A 132 -5.03 -0.41 12.33
C LEU A 132 -4.98 -0.94 10.88
N LYS A 133 -4.12 -0.37 10.04
CA LYS A 133 -4.03 -0.77 8.63
C LYS A 133 -3.41 -2.15 8.45
N ALA A 134 -2.48 -2.54 9.31
CA ALA A 134 -1.94 -3.90 9.34
C ALA A 134 -3.02 -4.92 9.71
N SER A 135 -3.82 -4.66 10.76
CA SER A 135 -4.96 -5.52 11.12
C SER A 135 -5.98 -5.63 9.98
N GLU A 136 -6.35 -4.51 9.37
CA GLU A 136 -7.27 -4.52 8.22
C GLU A 136 -6.71 -5.34 7.04
N ALA A 137 -5.43 -5.19 6.72
CA ALA A 137 -4.77 -5.91 5.62
C ALA A 137 -4.75 -7.42 5.85
N LEU A 138 -4.33 -7.86 7.03
CA LEU A 138 -4.35 -9.27 7.43
C LEU A 138 -5.77 -9.84 7.39
N GLY A 139 -6.76 -9.08 7.87
CA GLY A 139 -8.16 -9.47 7.78
C GLY A 139 -8.66 -9.61 6.33
N LYS A 140 -8.20 -8.78 5.40
CA LYS A 140 -8.55 -8.90 3.97
C LYS A 140 -7.92 -10.14 3.31
N MET A 141 -6.74 -10.57 3.76
CA MET A 141 -6.14 -11.84 3.34
C MET A 141 -6.95 -13.05 3.85
N GLY A 142 -7.55 -12.93 5.04
CA GLY A 142 -8.44 -13.94 5.62
C GLY A 142 -7.69 -15.23 5.98
N GLU A 143 -8.32 -16.39 5.77
CA GLU A 143 -7.76 -17.72 6.08
C GLU A 143 -6.33 -17.96 5.58
N GLN A 144 -5.93 -17.36 4.45
CA GLN A 144 -4.57 -17.50 3.92
C GLN A 144 -3.49 -16.91 4.83
N ALA A 145 -3.84 -15.92 5.64
CA ALA A 145 -2.96 -15.30 6.62
C ALA A 145 -3.18 -15.85 8.04
N ALA A 146 -4.03 -16.87 8.23
CA ALA A 146 -4.39 -17.39 9.55
C ALA A 146 -3.29 -18.30 10.16
N THR A 147 -2.09 -17.75 10.33
CA THR A 147 -0.99 -18.42 11.03
C THR A 147 -1.04 -18.13 12.53
N ASN A 148 -0.36 -18.96 13.34
CA ASN A 148 -0.30 -18.76 14.79
C ASN A 148 0.31 -17.40 15.16
N GLU A 149 1.30 -16.95 14.40
CA GLU A 149 1.97 -15.66 14.58
C GLU A 149 1.01 -14.50 14.33
N VAL A 150 0.19 -14.59 13.27
CA VAL A 150 -0.82 -13.58 12.94
C VAL A 150 -1.90 -13.52 14.00
N ILE A 151 -2.43 -14.68 14.41
CA ILE A 151 -3.46 -14.76 15.45
C ILE A 151 -2.91 -14.19 16.77
N THR A 152 -1.69 -14.56 17.15
CA THR A 152 -1.05 -14.06 18.38
C THR A 152 -0.83 -12.55 18.32
N GLY A 153 -0.34 -12.04 17.18
CA GLY A 153 -0.16 -10.60 16.97
C GLY A 153 -1.47 -9.83 17.06
N LEU A 154 -2.55 -10.33 16.44
CA LEU A 154 -3.86 -9.71 16.48
C LEU A 154 -4.47 -9.75 17.89
N LEU A 155 -4.32 -10.86 18.63
CA LEU A 155 -4.75 -10.93 20.02
C LEU A 155 -4.01 -9.90 20.90
N ALA A 156 -2.70 -9.72 20.70
CA ALA A 156 -1.94 -8.69 21.41
C ALA A 156 -2.44 -7.26 21.11
N THR A 157 -2.93 -6.99 19.89
CA THR A 157 -3.52 -5.68 19.56
C THR A 157 -4.84 -5.40 20.28
N LEU A 158 -5.55 -6.42 20.80
CA LEU A 158 -6.77 -6.23 21.58
C LEU A 158 -6.51 -5.61 22.96
N GLU A 159 -5.29 -5.73 23.48
CA GLU A 159 -4.88 -5.15 24.77
C GLU A 159 -4.49 -3.67 24.65
N GLN A 160 -4.43 -3.12 23.44
CA GLN A 160 -3.99 -1.75 23.22
C GLN A 160 -5.11 -0.71 23.41
N GLU A 161 -4.74 0.54 23.69
CA GLU A 161 -5.73 1.57 24.06
C GLU A 161 -6.67 1.99 22.92
N ASP A 162 -6.19 2.01 21.67
CA ASP A 162 -6.94 2.55 20.54
C ASP A 162 -8.13 1.66 20.15
N TRP A 163 -9.33 2.23 20.26
CA TRP A 163 -10.59 1.55 19.95
C TRP A 163 -10.69 1.08 18.50
N ASN A 164 -10.22 1.87 17.54
CA ASN A 164 -10.31 1.51 16.13
C ASN A 164 -9.37 0.34 15.81
N VAL A 165 -8.18 0.31 16.44
CA VAL A 165 -7.25 -0.82 16.33
C VAL A 165 -7.89 -2.10 16.87
N LYS A 166 -8.52 -2.04 18.04
CA LYS A 166 -9.26 -3.17 18.63
C LYS A 166 -10.35 -3.70 17.69
N CYS A 167 -11.19 -2.82 17.16
CA CYS A 167 -12.24 -3.21 16.22
C CYS A 167 -11.67 -3.86 14.96
N ALA A 168 -10.60 -3.31 14.41
CA ALA A 168 -9.93 -3.86 13.23
C ALA A 168 -9.36 -5.27 13.52
N ALA A 169 -8.74 -5.47 14.69
CA ALA A 169 -8.21 -6.76 15.09
C ALA A 169 -9.30 -7.82 15.29
N CYS A 170 -10.39 -7.49 15.98
CA CYS A 170 -11.56 -8.38 16.11
C CYS A 170 -12.14 -8.75 14.73
N ALA A 171 -12.30 -7.76 13.85
CA ALA A 171 -12.81 -7.99 12.50
C ALA A 171 -11.85 -8.85 11.65
N ALA A 172 -10.54 -8.70 11.84
CA ALA A 172 -9.55 -9.52 11.15
C ALA A 172 -9.61 -10.98 11.61
N LEU A 173 -9.64 -11.22 12.92
CA LEU A 173 -9.78 -12.56 13.49
C LEU A 173 -11.05 -13.25 12.98
N GLY A 174 -12.20 -12.57 13.00
CA GLY A 174 -13.45 -13.15 12.49
C GLY A 174 -13.47 -13.45 10.99
N LYS A 175 -12.58 -12.86 10.19
CA LYS A 175 -12.41 -13.19 8.76
C LYS A 175 -11.45 -14.37 8.53
N MET A 176 -10.74 -14.80 9.56
CA MET A 176 -9.78 -15.90 9.52
C MET A 176 -10.38 -17.25 9.95
N GLY A 177 -11.54 -17.24 10.62
CA GLY A 177 -12.25 -18.44 11.10
C GLY A 177 -12.54 -18.36 12.59
#